data_AF-A0A2K9EIZ8-F1
#
_entry.id   AF-A0A2K9EIZ8-F1
#
_cell.length_a   1.000
_cell.length_b   1.000
_cell.length_c   1.000
_cell.angle_alpha   90.00
_cell.angle_beta   90.00
_cell.angle_gamma   90.00
#
_symmetry.space_group_name_H-M   'P 1'
#
loop_
_entity.id
_entity.type
_entity.pdbx_description
1 polymer ?
#
loop_
_entity_poly.entity_id
_entity_poly.type
_entity_poly.pdbx_seq_one_letter_code
_entity_poly.pdbx_strand_id
1 'polypeptide(L)' 'MFLKILSIILLIPGFSCAIFSKFIVKKFNLHEKVECDFEHQMKEEEILEYKFNRAEVNTKITGLLLALPGVILVLIAFK' A
#
# COMPACT_ATOMS: atom_id res chain seq x y z
N MET A 1 1.17 -20.21 20.79
CA MET A 1 -0.12 -20.17 20.05
C MET A 1 -0.60 -18.74 19.82
N PHE A 2 -0.66 -17.90 20.86
CA PHE A 2 -1.05 -16.47 20.76
C PHE A 2 -0.26 -15.66 19.70
N LEU A 3 1.07 -15.71 19.73
CA LEU A 3 1.94 -15.00 18.77
C LEU A 3 1.69 -15.40 17.31
N LYS A 4 1.36 -16.68 17.06
CA LYS A 4 1.07 -17.20 15.72
C LYS A 4 -0.27 -16.68 15.17
N ILE A 5 -1.26 -16.50 16.04
CA ILE A 5 -2.57 -15.94 15.66
C ILE A 5 -2.39 -14.44 15.36
N LEU A 6 -1.68 -13.73 16.24
CA LEU A 6 -1.41 -12.30 16.08
C LEU A 6 -0.62 -12.00 14.79
N SER A 7 0.35 -12.85 14.45
CA SER A 7 1.12 -12.69 13.21
C SER A 7 0.26 -12.83 11.96
N ILE A 8 -0.69 -13.78 11.94
CA ILE A 8 -1.61 -13.97 10.81
C ILE A 8 -2.56 -12.79 10.69
N ILE A 9 -3.09 -12.29 11.82
CA ILE A 9 -4.00 -11.14 11.85
C ILE A 9 -3.32 -9.87 11.34
N LEU A 10 -2.02 -9.70 11.53
CA LEU A 10 -1.28 -8.54 11.00
C LEU A 10 -0.86 -8.72 9.53
N LEU A 11 -0.54 -9.95 9.12
CA LEU A 11 -0.14 -10.26 7.75
C LEU A 11 -1.28 -10.13 6.76
N ILE A 12 -2.44 -10.73 7.04
CA ILE A 12 -3.54 -10.80 6.06
C ILE A 12 -4.01 -9.39 5.64
N PRO A 13 -4.28 -8.44 6.55
CA PRO A 13 -4.69 -7.09 6.18
C PRO A 13 -3.58 -6.29 5.50
N GLY A 14 -2.32 -6.44 5.95
CA GLY A 14 -1.20 -5.72 5.34
C GLY A 14 -0.97 -6.15 3.89
N PHE A 15 -0.95 -7.47 3.64
CA PHE A 15 -0.83 -8.00 2.28
C PHE A 15 -2.05 -7.72 1.42
N SER A 16 -3.27 -7.78 1.97
CA SER A 16 -4.47 -7.44 1.21
C SER A 16 -4.48 -5.97 0.80
N CYS A 17 -4.06 -5.04 1.67
CA CYS A 17 -3.89 -3.63 1.30
C CYS A 17 -2.88 -3.43 0.15
N ALA A 18 -1.78 -4.19 0.13
CA ALA A 18 -0.81 -4.11 -0.95
C ALA A 18 -1.33 -4.68 -2.28
N ILE A 19 -1.97 -5.86 -2.24
CA ILE A 19 -2.52 -6.53 -3.43
C ILE A 19 -3.69 -5.75 -4.03
N PHE A 20 -4.61 -5.27 -3.19
CA PHE A 20 -5.79 -4.51 -3.60
C PHE A 20 -5.53 -3.00 -3.70
N SER A 21 -4.27 -2.57 -3.72
CA SER A 21 -3.88 -1.16 -3.81
C SER A 21 -4.56 -0.41 -4.95
N LYS A 22 -4.62 -0.97 -6.17
CA LYS A 22 -5.34 -0.37 -7.31
C LYS A 22 -6.81 -0.10 -7.00
N PHE A 23 -7.48 -1.06 -6.38
CA PHE A 23 -8.88 -0.93 -6.01
C PHE A 23 -9.07 0.12 -4.90
N ILE A 24 -8.18 0.14 -3.91
CA ILE A 24 -8.20 1.12 -2.81
C ILE A 24 -7.99 2.54 -3.36
N VAL A 25 -6.99 2.76 -4.20
CA VAL A 25 -6.72 4.07 -4.82
C VAL A 25 -7.91 4.56 -5.64
N LYS A 26 -8.55 3.66 -6.41
CA LYS A 26 -9.74 4.01 -7.20
C LYS A 26 -10.96 4.26 -6.33
N LYS A 27 -11.19 3.45 -5.29
CA LYS A 27 -12.35 3.57 -4.40
C LYS A 27 -12.32 4.83 -3.55
N PHE A 28 -11.13 5.26 -3.13
CA PHE A 28 -10.94 6.42 -2.25
C PHE A 28 -10.37 7.65 -2.98
N ASN A 29 -10.27 7.60 -4.32
CA ASN A 29 -9.68 8.65 -5.16
C ASN A 29 -8.33 9.18 -4.61
N LEU A 30 -7.47 8.28 -4.12
CA LEU A 30 -6.21 8.68 -3.46
C LEU A 30 -5.25 9.41 -4.41
N HIS A 31 -5.44 9.25 -5.73
CA HIS A 31 -4.70 9.96 -6.76
C HIS A 31 -4.93 11.47 -6.76
N GLU A 32 -6.09 11.95 -6.31
CA GLU A 32 -6.39 13.40 -6.22
C GLU A 32 -5.54 14.10 -5.16
N LYS A 33 -5.07 13.35 -4.15
CA LYS A 33 -4.23 13.87 -3.06
C LYS A 33 -2.73 13.83 -3.38
N VAL A 34 -2.36 13.33 -4.55
CA VAL A 34 -0.97 13.27 -4.98
C VAL A 34 -0.62 14.58 -5.68
N GLU A 35 0.29 15.33 -5.09
CA GLU A 35 0.89 16.50 -5.71
C GLU A 35 1.88 16.08 -6.79
N CYS A 36 1.89 16.82 -7.90
CA CYS A 36 2.83 16.63 -9.01
C CYS A 36 3.55 17.95 -9.26
N ASP A 37 4.84 18.02 -8.88
CA ASP A 37 5.64 19.24 -9.04
C ASP A 37 5.98 19.55 -10.51
N PHE A 38 5.74 18.60 -11.42
CA PHE A 38 6.09 18.66 -12.84
C PHE A 38 4.88 18.83 -13.77
N GLU A 39 3.71 19.25 -13.24
CA GLU A 39 2.48 19.43 -14.04
C GLU A 39 2.67 20.34 -15.26
N HIS A 40 3.54 21.34 -15.16
CA HIS A 40 3.83 22.28 -16.24
C HIS A 40 4.64 21.67 -17.42
N GLN A 41 5.18 20.46 -17.27
CA GLN A 41 6.00 19.79 -18.29
C GLN A 41 5.33 18.55 -18.88
N MET A 42 4.17 18.17 -18.36
CA MET A 42 3.48 16.93 -18.69
C MET A 42 2.12 17.22 -19.31
N LYS A 43 1.64 16.33 -20.18
CA LYS A 43 0.25 16.41 -20.65
C LYS A 43 -0.71 16.02 -19.53
N GLU A 44 -1.95 16.52 -19.59
CA GLU A 44 -2.98 16.20 -18.58
C GLU A 44 -3.18 14.70 -18.36
N GLU A 45 -3.17 13.91 -19.43
CA GLU A 45 -3.26 12.44 -19.35
C GLU A 45 -2.09 11.81 -18.59
N GLU A 46 -0.86 12.30 -18.84
CA GLU A 46 0.35 11.81 -18.19
C GLU A 46 0.38 12.19 -16.70
N ILE A 47 -0.15 13.37 -16.35
CA ILE A 47 -0.30 13.82 -14.96
C ILE A 47 -1.26 12.90 -14.21
N LEU A 48 -2.40 12.58 -14.80
CA LEU A 48 -3.39 11.68 -14.20
C LEU A 48 -2.82 10.28 -13.98
N GLU A 49 -2.15 9.73 -14.99
CA GLU A 49 -1.51 8.42 -14.88
C GLU A 49 -0.41 8.42 -13.81
N TYR A 50 0.42 9.46 -13.78
CA TYR A 50 1.46 9.61 -12.76
C TYR A 50 0.88 9.64 -11.34
N LYS A 51 -0.14 10.48 -11.10
CA LYS A 51 -0.79 10.61 -9.80
C LYS A 51 -1.42 9.29 -9.36
N PHE A 52 -2.06 8.57 -10.28
CA PHE A 52 -2.64 7.27 -10.00
C PHE A 52 -1.57 6.23 -9.63
N ASN A 53 -0.51 6.14 -10.43
CA ASN A 53 0.58 5.20 -10.19
C ASN A 53 1.30 5.51 -8.87
N ARG A 54 1.55 6.78 -8.57
CA ARG A 54 2.18 7.20 -7.31
C ARG A 54 1.30 6.91 -6.09
N ALA A 55 -0.02 7.13 -6.20
CA ALA A 55 -0.96 6.73 -5.16
C ALA A 55 -1.00 5.21 -4.96
N GLU A 56 -0.92 4.42 -6.03
CA GLU A 56 -0.87 2.95 -5.96
C GLU A 56 0.40 2.49 -5.23
N VAL A 57 1.56 3.02 -5.60
CA VAL A 57 2.84 2.70 -4.95
C VAL A 57 2.81 3.07 -3.48
N ASN A 58 2.34 4.27 -3.11
CA ASN A 58 2.22 4.69 -1.72
C ASN A 58 1.32 3.75 -0.91
N THR A 59 0.20 3.30 -1.51
CA THR A 59 -0.72 2.35 -0.88
C THR A 59 -0.07 0.97 -0.70
N LYS A 60 0.70 0.50 -1.69
CA LYS A 60 1.49 -0.74 -1.58
C LYS A 60 2.52 -0.69 -0.47
N ILE A 61 3.29 0.39 -0.40
CA ILE A 61 4.29 0.60 0.65
C ILE A 61 3.63 0.63 2.02
N THR A 62 2.50 1.33 2.15
CA THR A 62 1.73 1.38 3.39
C THR A 62 1.22 0.00 3.81
N GLY A 63 0.65 -0.78 2.88
CA GLY A 63 0.22 -2.15 3.13
C GLY A 63 1.37 -3.06 3.57
N LEU A 64 2.53 -2.95 2.91
CA LEU A 64 3.72 -3.69 3.28
C LEU A 64 4.26 -3.29 4.67
N LEU A 65 4.24 -1.99 5.00
CA LEU A 65 4.61 -1.49 6.33
C LEU A 65 3.70 -2.05 7.43
N LEU A 66 2.41 -2.22 7.11
CA LEU A 66 1.44 -2.84 8.01
C LEU A 66 1.67 -4.36 8.17
N ALA A 67 2.13 -5.03 7.11
CA ALA A 67 2.47 -6.46 7.13
C ALA A 67 3.80 -6.76 7.86
N LEU A 68 4.75 -5.83 7.84
CA LEU A 68 6.09 -5.94 8.44
C LEU A 68 6.10 -6.45 9.90
N PRO A 69 5.34 -5.87 10.85
CA PRO A 69 5.29 -6.39 12.21
C PRO A 69 4.75 -7.83 12.26
N GLY A 70 3.82 -8.19 11.38
CA GLY A 70 3.34 -9.56 11.22
C GLY A 70 4.44 -10.51 10.75
N VAL A 71 5.27 -10.10 9.78
CA VAL A 71 6.43 -10.87 9.31
C VAL A 71 7.44 -11.07 10.44
N ILE A 72 7.78 -10.02 11.19
CA ILE A 72 8.70 -10.10 12.33
C ILE A 72 8.19 -11.09 13.38
N LEU A 73 6.89 -11.04 13.68
CA LEU A 73 6.26 -11.99 14.62
C LEU A 73 6.31 -13.42 14.10
N VAL A 74 6.12 -13.67 12.80
CA VAL A 74 6.32 -15.02 12.22
C VAL A 74 7.75 -15.49 12.42
N LEU A 75 8.75 -14.65 12.11
CA LEU A 75 10.16 -15.01 12.25
C LEU A 75 10.55 -15.36 13.70
N ILE A 76 9.95 -14.67 14.69
CA ILE A 76 10.20 -14.94 16.11
C ILE A 76 9.40 -16.16 16.60
N ALA A 77 8.13 -16.27 16.21
CA ALA A 77 7.21 -17.28 16.73
C ALA A 77 7.37 -18.68 16.11
N PHE A 78 8.05 -18.76 14.96
CA PHE A 78 8.37 -20.01 14.27
C PHE A 78 9.87 -20.35 14.31
N LYS A 79 10.64 -19.67 15.17
CA LYS A 79 11.98 -20.11 15.55
C LYS A 79 11.91 -21.36 16.43
#